data_AF-A0A5C4MUH8-F1
#
_entry.id   AF-A0A5C4MUH8-F1
#
_cell.length_a   1.000
_cell.length_b   1.000
_cell.length_c   1.000
_cell.angle_alpha   90.00
_cell.angle_beta   90.00
_cell.angle_gamma   90.00
#
_symmetry.space_group_name_H-M   'P 1'
#
loop_
_entity.id
_entity.type
_entity.pdbx_description
1 polymer ?
#
loop_
_entity_poly.entity_id
_entity_poly.type
_entity_poly.pdbx_seq_one_letter_code
_entity_poly.pdbx_strand_id
1 'polypeptide(L)'
;MTRLRTAWAAALLALLMACGAGASDAPRACTMIGSSAGIAVSVEPPLAREANAVWTSVCWDGSCVETLSALVPGQAAVDQGCDGAGPDSSCSAVMTPDGTMQGFVGVAALPLKEVEVTTVVQRRDGTELRRDVARVTPEPTYPNGKDCEPGGNQVRLTLP
;
A
#
# COMPACT_ATOMS: atom_id res chain seq x y z
N MET A 1 24.66 -46.97 39.71
CA MET A 1 25.32 -46.31 38.55
C MET A 1 24.34 -45.88 37.44
N THR A 2 23.15 -46.48 37.33
CA THR A 2 22.15 -46.17 36.28
C THR A 2 21.41 -44.83 36.47
N ARG A 3 21.18 -44.40 37.72
CA ARG A 3 20.49 -43.13 38.04
C ARG A 3 21.31 -41.87 37.79
N LEU A 4 22.64 -41.99 37.77
CA LEU A 4 23.54 -40.87 37.46
C LEU A 4 23.54 -40.56 35.95
N ARG A 5 23.42 -41.59 35.10
CA ARG A 5 23.39 -41.46 33.64
C ARG A 5 22.10 -40.82 33.12
N THR A 6 20.96 -41.09 33.75
CA THR A 6 19.66 -40.49 33.38
C THR A 6 19.56 -39.02 33.75
N ALA A 7 20.17 -38.59 34.85
CA ALA A 7 20.20 -37.19 35.26
C ALA A 7 21.01 -36.30 34.28
N TRP A 8 22.09 -36.84 33.71
CA TRP A 8 22.95 -36.12 32.76
C TRP A 8 22.31 -36.00 31.37
N ALA A 9 21.59 -37.04 30.93
CA ALA A 9 20.82 -37.00 29.69
C ALA A 9 19.66 -35.99 29.75
N ALA A 10 18.98 -35.87 30.90
CA ALA A 10 17.91 -34.89 31.10
C ALA A 10 18.43 -33.44 31.13
N ALA A 11 19.60 -33.19 31.73
CA ALA A 11 20.22 -31.87 31.77
C ALA A 11 20.65 -31.39 30.36
N LEU A 12 21.21 -32.29 29.53
CA LEU A 12 21.55 -31.99 28.14
C LEU A 12 20.32 -31.69 27.27
N LEU A 13 19.20 -32.41 27.48
CA LEU A 13 17.94 -32.14 26.77
C LEU A 13 17.33 -30.78 27.17
N ALA A 14 17.41 -30.41 28.45
CA ALA A 14 16.93 -29.12 28.95
C ALA A 14 17.78 -27.95 28.43
N LEU A 15 19.10 -28.13 28.31
CA LEU A 15 20.01 -27.15 27.69
C LEU A 15 19.76 -26.98 26.18
N LEU A 16 19.40 -28.05 25.46
CA LEU A 16 19.05 -27.98 24.04
C LEU A 16 17.70 -27.28 23.79
N MET A 17 16.70 -27.49 24.66
CA MET A 17 15.42 -26.78 24.58
C MET A 17 15.53 -25.29 24.97
N ALA A 18 16.53 -24.92 25.78
CA ALA A 18 16.79 -23.53 26.14
C ALA A 18 17.35 -22.70 24.98
N CYS A 19 18.05 -23.32 24.02
CA CYS A 19 18.51 -22.64 22.79
C CYS A 19 17.40 -22.43 21.75
N GLY A 20 16.19 -22.95 21.95
CA GLY A 20 15.03 -22.74 21.07
C GLY A 20 13.92 -21.88 21.70
N ALA A 21 13.99 -21.60 23.00
CA ALA A 21 13.02 -20.79 23.75
C ALA A 21 13.42 -19.30 23.83
N GLY A 22 14.40 -18.87 23.04
CA GLY A 22 14.62 -17.46 22.76
C GLY A 22 13.48 -16.96 21.88
N ALA A 23 12.34 -16.62 22.50
CA ALA A 23 11.43 -15.63 21.95
C ALA A 23 12.31 -14.45 21.52
N SER A 24 12.36 -14.24 20.22
CA SER A 24 13.27 -13.35 19.54
C SER A 24 12.94 -11.91 19.92
N ASP A 25 13.56 -11.43 21.00
CA ASP A 25 13.80 -9.99 21.29
C ASP A 25 14.88 -9.42 20.34
N ALA A 26 14.99 -9.97 19.13
CA ALA A 26 15.75 -9.34 18.07
C ALA A 26 15.05 -8.01 17.75
N PRO A 27 15.76 -6.87 17.73
CA PRO A 27 15.18 -5.61 17.32
C PRO A 27 14.50 -5.82 15.96
N ARG A 28 13.21 -5.48 15.89
CA ARG A 28 12.38 -5.74 14.71
C ARG A 28 13.05 -5.05 13.51
N ALA A 29 13.51 -5.84 12.55
CA ALA A 29 14.22 -5.32 11.40
C ALA A 29 13.23 -4.61 10.47
N CYS A 30 13.22 -3.27 10.50
CA CYS A 30 12.52 -2.46 9.50
C CYS A 30 13.33 -2.50 8.19
N THR A 31 12.67 -2.73 7.05
CA THR A 31 13.35 -2.69 5.75
C THR A 31 13.48 -1.26 5.25
N MET A 32 14.30 -1.04 4.23
CA MET A 32 14.43 0.27 3.55
C MET A 32 13.33 0.52 2.50
N ILE A 33 12.22 -0.23 2.53
CA ILE A 33 11.07 0.01 1.66
C ILE A 33 10.36 1.30 2.10
N GLY A 34 10.15 2.23 1.17
CA GLY A 34 9.42 3.46 1.39
C GLY A 34 8.16 3.55 0.54
N SER A 35 7.36 4.57 0.81
CA SER A 35 6.18 4.95 0.03
C SER A 35 6.22 6.46 -0.22
N SER A 36 5.89 6.87 -1.44
CA SER A 36 5.84 8.29 -1.81
C SER A 36 4.64 8.98 -1.16
N ALA A 37 4.76 10.28 -0.86
CA ALA A 37 3.62 11.09 -0.46
C ALA A 37 2.81 11.53 -1.69
N GLY A 38 1.47 11.51 -1.61
CA GLY A 38 0.62 11.88 -2.73
C GLY A 38 -0.81 11.34 -2.70
N ILE A 39 -1.49 11.44 -3.82
CA ILE A 39 -2.89 11.09 -3.99
C ILE A 39 -3.01 9.92 -4.97
N ALA A 40 -3.52 8.79 -4.50
CA ALA A 40 -3.93 7.70 -5.37
C ALA A 40 -5.33 8.01 -5.92
N VAL A 41 -5.47 8.06 -7.25
CA VAL A 41 -6.75 8.33 -7.92
C VAL A 41 -7.22 7.07 -8.63
N SER A 42 -8.49 6.72 -8.43
CA SER A 42 -9.21 5.72 -9.21
C SER A 42 -10.38 6.39 -9.90
N VAL A 43 -10.46 6.26 -11.22
CA VAL A 43 -11.60 6.70 -12.03
C VAL A 43 -12.44 5.48 -12.37
N GLU A 44 -13.72 5.51 -12.01
CA GLU A 44 -14.63 4.40 -12.23
C GLU A 44 -15.35 4.50 -13.59
N PRO A 45 -15.87 3.38 -14.13
CA PRO A 45 -16.82 3.42 -15.23
C PRO A 45 -18.08 4.24 -14.87
N PRO A 46 -18.68 4.96 -15.84
CA PRO A 46 -18.33 4.98 -17.26
C PRO A 46 -17.20 5.95 -17.61
N LEU A 47 -16.85 6.89 -16.72
CA LEU A 47 -15.87 7.94 -16.95
C LEU A 47 -14.50 7.40 -17.37
N ALA A 48 -14.09 6.27 -16.76
CA ALA A 48 -12.84 5.56 -17.06
C ALA A 48 -12.64 5.23 -18.56
N ARG A 49 -13.71 5.07 -19.34
CA ARG A 49 -13.63 4.67 -20.76
C ARG A 49 -12.94 5.71 -21.65
N GLU A 50 -13.04 6.98 -21.28
CA GLU A 50 -12.48 8.10 -22.03
C GLU A 50 -11.31 8.77 -21.28
N ALA A 51 -11.11 8.42 -20.01
CA ALA A 51 -10.09 9.00 -19.15
C ALA A 51 -8.68 8.61 -19.59
N ASN A 52 -7.77 9.58 -19.59
CA ASN A 52 -6.37 9.40 -19.97
C ASN A 52 -5.41 10.05 -18.98
N ALA A 53 -5.81 11.14 -18.35
CA ALA A 53 -5.01 11.83 -17.34
C ALA A 53 -5.91 12.46 -16.27
N VAL A 54 -5.31 12.78 -15.13
CA VAL A 54 -5.94 13.57 -14.07
C VAL A 54 -5.03 14.73 -13.71
N TRP A 55 -5.52 15.95 -13.93
CA TRP A 55 -4.91 17.14 -13.35
C TRP A 55 -5.45 17.32 -11.93
N THR A 56 -4.58 17.69 -11.00
CA THR A 56 -4.95 17.84 -9.60
C THR A 56 -4.32 19.10 -9.04
N SER A 57 -5.10 19.88 -8.29
CA SER A 57 -4.62 20.96 -7.44
C SER A 57 -4.92 20.60 -5.99
N VAL A 58 -3.87 20.60 -5.17
CA VAL A 58 -3.95 20.25 -3.74
C VAL A 58 -3.57 21.48 -2.94
N CYS A 59 -4.52 22.03 -2.19
CA CYS A 59 -4.36 23.29 -1.48
C CYS A 59 -4.40 23.10 0.04
N TRP A 60 -3.43 23.70 0.72
CA TRP A 60 -3.38 23.83 2.18
C TRP A 60 -2.64 25.11 2.56
N ASP A 61 -3.01 25.72 3.68
CA ASP A 61 -2.40 26.98 4.16
C ASP A 61 -2.34 28.11 3.11
N GLY A 62 -3.34 28.17 2.22
CA GLY A 62 -3.39 29.16 1.15
C GLY A 62 -2.40 28.95 0.00
N SER A 63 -1.64 27.85 -0.01
CA SER A 63 -0.75 27.45 -1.10
C SER A 63 -1.29 26.21 -1.80
N CYS A 64 -1.06 26.08 -3.10
CA CYS A 64 -1.50 24.94 -3.89
C CYS A 64 -0.33 24.29 -4.63
N VAL A 65 -0.35 22.96 -4.71
CA VAL A 65 0.51 22.17 -5.59
C VAL A 65 -0.34 21.63 -6.72
N GLU A 66 0.04 21.92 -7.95
CA GLU A 66 -0.65 21.47 -9.16
C GLU A 66 0.19 20.44 -9.90
N THR A 67 -0.43 19.34 -10.33
CA THR A 67 0.26 18.25 -11.02
C THR A 67 -0.68 17.51 -11.96
N LEU A 68 -0.16 17.07 -13.10
CA LEU A 68 -0.85 16.19 -14.03
C LEU A 68 -0.26 14.78 -13.90
N SER A 69 -1.12 13.78 -13.67
CA SER A 69 -0.73 12.36 -13.72
C SER A 69 -1.40 11.69 -14.91
N ALA A 70 -0.64 10.86 -15.63
CA ALA A 70 -1.25 9.90 -16.55
C ALA A 70 -2.11 8.91 -15.75
N LEU A 71 -3.19 8.44 -16.37
CA LEU A 71 -3.98 7.34 -15.88
C LEU A 71 -3.65 6.08 -16.69
N VAL A 72 -3.62 4.94 -16.03
CA VAL A 72 -3.39 3.63 -16.64
C VAL A 72 -4.54 2.67 -16.30
N PRO A 73 -4.82 1.66 -17.12
CA PRO A 73 -5.86 0.67 -16.81
C PRO A 73 -5.63 0.02 -15.45
N GLY A 74 -6.68 0.02 -14.63
CA GLY A 74 -6.72 -0.69 -13.37
C GLY A 74 -6.76 -2.20 -13.57
N GLN A 75 -6.32 -2.93 -12.55
CA GLN A 75 -6.28 -4.38 -12.57
C GLN A 75 -6.69 -4.93 -11.21
N ALA A 76 -7.44 -6.02 -11.25
CA ALA A 76 -7.77 -6.83 -10.09
C ALA A 76 -7.07 -8.18 -10.17
N ALA A 77 -6.57 -8.66 -9.03
CA ALA A 77 -6.08 -10.02 -8.90
C ALA A 77 -7.28 -10.97 -8.77
N VAL A 78 -7.33 -11.98 -9.63
CA VAL A 78 -8.31 -13.06 -9.60
C VAL A 78 -7.59 -14.32 -9.11
N ASP A 79 -8.03 -14.84 -7.98
CA ASP A 79 -7.53 -16.09 -7.41
C ASP A 79 -7.73 -17.24 -8.40
N GLN A 80 -6.69 -18.05 -8.60
CA GLN A 80 -6.72 -19.26 -9.41
C GLN A 80 -6.68 -20.52 -8.53
N GLY A 81 -6.73 -20.35 -7.21
CA GLY A 81 -6.65 -21.41 -6.23
C GLY A 81 -5.23 -21.88 -5.98
N CYS A 82 -5.14 -22.89 -5.12
CA CYS A 82 -3.89 -23.54 -4.73
C CYS A 82 -3.94 -25.03 -5.08
N ASP A 83 -2.78 -25.63 -5.32
CA ASP A 83 -2.63 -27.07 -5.61
C ASP A 83 -2.73 -27.97 -4.35
N GLY A 84 -3.04 -27.39 -3.20
CA GLY A 84 -3.29 -28.07 -1.93
C GLY A 84 -3.57 -27.08 -0.79
N ALA A 85 -3.66 -27.61 0.44
CA ALA A 85 -3.93 -26.83 1.66
C ALA A 85 -2.74 -26.84 2.65
N GLY A 86 -1.59 -27.40 2.23
CA GLY A 86 -0.39 -27.47 3.05
C GLY A 86 0.44 -26.18 2.97
N PRO A 87 1.39 -25.97 3.89
CA PRO A 87 2.26 -24.79 3.87
C PRO A 87 3.17 -24.72 2.63
N ASP A 88 3.42 -25.87 1.99
CA ASP A 88 4.24 -25.98 0.79
C ASP A 88 3.42 -25.95 -0.52
N SER A 89 2.10 -25.76 -0.43
CA SER A 89 1.21 -25.68 -1.59
C SER A 89 1.46 -24.39 -2.37
N SER A 90 1.43 -24.49 -3.71
CA SER A 90 1.56 -23.35 -4.61
C SER A 90 0.19 -22.76 -4.91
N CYS A 91 0.06 -21.45 -4.74
CA CYS A 91 -1.13 -20.69 -5.09
C CYS A 91 -0.86 -19.80 -6.30
N SER A 92 -1.87 -19.57 -7.13
CA SER A 92 -1.76 -18.73 -8.32
C SER A 92 -2.84 -17.66 -8.35
N ALA A 93 -2.54 -16.52 -8.96
CA ALA A 93 -3.48 -15.46 -9.25
C ALA A 93 -3.17 -14.87 -10.63
N VAL A 94 -4.19 -14.39 -11.32
CA VAL A 94 -4.05 -13.68 -12.59
C VAL A 94 -4.55 -12.25 -12.44
N MET A 95 -3.84 -11.30 -13.04
CA MET A 95 -4.29 -9.91 -13.09
C MET A 95 -5.20 -9.71 -14.30
N THR A 96 -6.40 -9.18 -14.07
CA THR A 96 -7.36 -8.86 -15.13
C THR A 96 -7.78 -7.41 -15.06
N PRO A 97 -8.02 -6.72 -16.19
CA PRO A 97 -8.56 -5.37 -16.18
C PRO A 97 -9.87 -5.29 -15.40
N ASP A 98 -9.97 -4.33 -14.48
CA ASP A 98 -11.15 -4.13 -13.63
C ASP A 98 -12.12 -3.05 -14.16
N GLY A 99 -11.78 -2.46 -15.32
CA GLY A 99 -12.55 -1.39 -15.97
C GLY A 99 -12.29 0.01 -15.41
N THR A 100 -11.49 0.15 -14.36
CA THR A 100 -11.08 1.45 -13.81
C THR A 100 -9.87 2.01 -14.55
N MET A 101 -9.61 3.31 -14.35
CA MET A 101 -8.35 3.95 -14.71
C MET A 101 -7.72 4.51 -13.44
N GLN A 102 -6.46 4.18 -13.19
CA GLN A 102 -5.76 4.49 -11.94
C GLN A 102 -4.54 5.38 -12.18
N GLY A 103 -4.19 6.23 -11.21
CA GLY A 103 -3.00 7.07 -11.28
C GLY A 103 -2.53 7.49 -9.89
N PHE A 104 -1.34 8.09 -9.84
CA PHE A 104 -0.76 8.59 -8.60
C PHE A 104 -0.21 10.00 -8.81
N VAL A 105 -0.75 10.95 -8.06
CA VAL A 105 -0.33 12.36 -8.07
C VAL A 105 0.64 12.57 -6.92
N GLY A 106 1.93 12.69 -7.23
CA GLY A 106 2.95 12.93 -6.21
C GLY A 106 2.85 14.33 -5.61
N VAL A 107 2.78 14.40 -4.27
CA VAL A 107 2.76 15.66 -3.52
C VAL A 107 3.71 15.50 -2.34
N ALA A 108 4.99 15.85 -2.53
CA ALA A 108 6.05 15.54 -1.57
C ALA A 108 5.80 16.12 -0.16
N ALA A 109 5.21 17.31 -0.09
CA ALA A 109 4.93 18.04 1.16
C ALA A 109 3.49 17.86 1.66
N LEU A 110 2.79 16.79 1.26
CA LEU A 110 1.39 16.55 1.65
C LEU A 110 1.26 16.44 3.18
N PRO A 111 0.52 17.33 3.85
CA PRO A 111 0.51 17.38 5.32
C PRO A 111 -0.49 16.42 5.96
N LEU A 112 -0.31 16.13 7.25
CA LEU A 112 -1.25 15.37 8.09
C LEU A 112 -2.38 16.25 8.65
N LYS A 113 -3.06 16.98 7.77
CA LYS A 113 -4.23 17.81 8.10
C LYS A 113 -5.15 17.91 6.89
N GLU A 114 -6.33 18.45 7.08
CA GLU A 114 -7.27 18.66 5.98
C GLU A 114 -6.64 19.48 4.85
N VAL A 115 -6.79 18.99 3.62
CA VAL A 115 -6.43 19.66 2.38
C VAL A 115 -7.64 19.70 1.45
N GLU A 116 -7.74 20.74 0.63
CA GLU A 116 -8.72 20.79 -0.46
C GLU A 116 -8.06 20.25 -1.73
N VAL A 117 -8.69 19.27 -2.37
CA VAL A 117 -8.23 18.65 -3.60
C VAL A 117 -9.24 18.94 -4.70
N THR A 118 -8.79 19.61 -5.76
CA THR A 118 -9.53 19.71 -7.01
C THR A 118 -8.94 18.73 -8.01
N THR A 119 -9.76 17.84 -8.57
CA THR A 119 -9.36 16.90 -9.63
C THR A 119 -10.08 17.23 -10.92
N VAL A 120 -9.38 17.12 -12.04
CA VAL A 120 -9.92 17.27 -13.39
C VAL A 120 -9.49 16.06 -14.22
N VAL A 121 -10.43 15.18 -14.54
CA VAL A 121 -10.19 14.04 -15.42
C VAL A 121 -10.23 14.52 -16.86
N GLN A 122 -9.24 14.11 -17.65
CA GLN A 122 -9.06 14.57 -19.03
C GLN A 122 -9.01 13.39 -20.01
N ARG A 123 -9.52 13.63 -21.22
CA ARG A 123 -9.30 12.78 -22.39
C ARG A 123 -7.86 12.87 -22.89
N ARG A 124 -7.52 12.00 -23.85
CA ARG A 124 -6.23 12.03 -24.55
C ARG A 124 -5.94 13.36 -25.26
N ASP A 125 -6.97 14.06 -25.73
CA ASP A 125 -6.83 15.36 -26.39
C ASP A 125 -6.76 16.55 -25.41
N GLY A 126 -6.78 16.28 -24.09
CA GLY A 126 -6.77 17.30 -23.04
C GLY A 126 -8.14 17.87 -22.68
N THR A 127 -9.22 17.43 -23.35
CA THR A 127 -10.59 17.87 -23.02
C THR A 127 -10.96 17.43 -21.61
N GLU A 128 -11.48 18.36 -20.80
CA GLU A 128 -12.05 18.08 -19.48
C GLU A 128 -13.29 17.19 -19.62
N LEU A 129 -13.26 16.04 -18.95
CA LEU A 129 -14.39 15.12 -18.84
C LEU A 129 -15.21 15.41 -17.59
N ARG A 130 -14.53 15.65 -16.48
CA ARG A 130 -15.14 15.86 -15.17
C ARG A 130 -14.21 16.62 -14.26
N ARG A 131 -14.80 17.45 -13.40
CA ARG A 131 -14.15 18.15 -12.31
C ARG A 131 -14.85 17.85 -10.99
N ASP A 132 -14.07 17.54 -9.96
CA ASP A 132 -14.55 17.31 -8.61
C ASP A 132 -13.68 18.08 -7.60
N VAL A 133 -14.27 18.39 -6.44
CA VAL A 133 -13.58 19.02 -5.31
C VAL A 133 -13.88 18.21 -4.06
N ALA A 134 -12.85 17.87 -3.29
CA ALA A 134 -12.97 17.13 -2.04
C ALA A 134 -12.10 17.76 -0.95
N ARG A 135 -12.58 17.73 0.30
CA ARG A 135 -11.77 17.99 1.49
C ARG A 135 -11.41 16.66 2.12
N VAL A 136 -10.13 16.40 2.29
CA VAL A 136 -9.64 15.11 2.79
C VAL A 136 -8.48 15.33 3.74
N THR A 137 -8.30 14.41 4.69
CA THR A 137 -7.14 14.40 5.59
C THR A 137 -6.23 13.24 5.17
N PRO A 138 -5.00 13.50 4.67
CA PRO A 138 -4.02 12.47 4.35
C PRO A 138 -3.59 11.70 5.60
N GLU A 139 -3.28 10.42 5.42
CA GLU A 139 -2.83 9.54 6.49
C GLU A 139 -1.38 9.09 6.23
N PRO A 140 -0.58 8.84 7.27
CA PRO A 140 0.73 8.26 7.09
C PRO A 140 0.60 6.81 6.63
N THR A 141 1.49 6.39 5.74
CA THR A 141 1.56 5.00 5.31
C THR A 141 2.62 4.24 6.09
N TYR A 142 2.49 2.91 6.17
CA TYR A 142 3.39 2.07 6.95
C TYR A 142 3.85 0.86 6.12
N PRO A 143 4.69 1.06 5.09
CA PRO A 143 5.15 -0.02 4.22
C PRO A 143 5.90 -1.14 4.97
N ASN A 144 6.48 -0.82 6.13
CA ASN A 144 7.18 -1.78 7.01
C ASN A 144 6.38 -2.18 8.25
N GLY A 145 5.10 -1.81 8.34
CA GLY A 145 4.26 -1.98 9.53
C GLY A 145 4.31 -0.78 10.49
N LYS A 146 3.32 -0.71 11.39
CA LYS A 146 3.07 0.44 12.28
C LYS A 146 4.11 0.66 13.37
N ASP A 147 4.92 -0.36 13.65
CA ASP A 147 6.00 -0.29 14.63
C ASP A 147 7.33 0.25 14.03
N CYS A 148 7.32 0.56 12.72
CA CYS A 148 8.44 1.17 12.00
C CYS A 148 8.15 2.63 11.65
N GLU A 149 9.17 3.37 11.18
CA GLU A 149 8.97 4.73 10.69
C GLU A 149 7.90 4.79 9.58
N PRO A 150 7.02 5.81 9.59
CA PRO A 150 6.03 5.99 8.55
C PRO A 150 6.69 6.36 7.23
N GLY A 151 6.07 5.94 6.13
CA GLY A 151 6.37 6.45 4.80
C GLY A 151 5.59 7.73 4.49
N GLY A 152 5.50 8.08 3.21
CA GLY A 152 4.80 9.28 2.77
C GLY A 152 3.31 9.29 3.13
N ASN A 153 2.78 10.49 3.39
CA ASN A 153 1.35 10.68 3.64
C ASN A 153 0.57 10.45 2.33
N GLN A 154 -0.54 9.73 2.41
CA GLN A 154 -1.35 9.44 1.24
C GLN A 154 -2.83 9.63 1.50
N VAL A 155 -3.57 9.86 0.41
CA VAL A 155 -5.03 9.75 0.38
C VAL A 155 -5.45 9.03 -0.89
N ARG A 156 -6.58 8.32 -0.82
CA ARG A 156 -7.22 7.68 -1.96
C ARG A 156 -8.47 8.46 -2.35
N LEU A 157 -8.59 8.80 -3.62
CA LEU A 157 -9.80 9.38 -4.20
C LEU A 157 -10.40 8.42 -5.23
N THR A 158 -11.72 8.30 -5.20
CA THR A 158 -12.51 7.58 -6.20
C THR A 158 -13.38 8.59 -6.92
N LEU A 159 -13.28 8.62 -8.26
CA LEU A 159 -13.98 9.55 -9.14
C LEU A 159 -15.02 8.75 -9.95
N PRO A 160 -16.32 8.89 -9.67
CA PRO A 160 -17.40 8.14 -10.33
C PRO A 160 -17.81 8.71 -11.70
#